data_AF-A0A329X9T8-F1
#
_entry.id   AF-A0A329X9T8-F1
#
_cell.length_a   1.000
_cell.length_b   1.000
_cell.length_c   1.000
_cell.angle_alpha   90.00
_cell.angle_beta   90.00
_cell.angle_gamma   90.00
#
_symmetry.space_group_name_H-M   'P 1'
#
loop_
_entity.id
_entity.type
_entity.pdbx_description
1 polymer ?
#
loop_
_entity_poly.entity_id
_entity_poly.type
_entity_poly.pdbx_seq_one_letter_code
_entity_poly.pdbx_strand_id
1 'polypeptide(L)'
;MKKIIIKIIPYIIIVMIVSYTFNKYAYELDEFNGNVRNLVMKGKFTQREFNSNGFPLSHSPHIPEPFLSPFYVVHYGLIYSSLGLTNKDNTNILWRTDSSLPGWNVPPPQFNQNELMTNFKFSADWLFNNIKLFHGENHYLYDFDWSYKGYKNNKLSAPWWSGLTDAYAIILLLRAYDYFGDDKYLLTSKLLYQSSLAPIHKGGSLTTLDNMPWIEEYVDPQANSDQLAFVLNGMVYSTYGIESFENYLNIDENTKISDKLYQSISHNIFKFDIKNEWSSYDLIGNPSNIKYHKIHTLLLKDLIDRNQNFKNKEIIDLYNNWNNSAANSGYYYIKHGPTSWAYYQFITMYFLSILVLSSIYFFISKNAK
;
A
#
# COMPACT_ATOMS: atom_id res chain seq x y z
N MET A 1 -13.73 50.46 -13.44
CA MET A 1 -12.78 49.34 -13.60
C MET A 1 -11.87 49.13 -12.38
N LYS A 2 -10.96 50.06 -12.02
CA LYS A 2 -10.04 49.92 -10.86
C LYS A 2 -10.73 49.53 -9.52
N LYS A 3 -11.87 50.16 -9.17
CA LYS A 3 -12.63 49.84 -7.95
C LYS A 3 -13.25 48.44 -7.92
N ILE A 4 -13.55 47.85 -9.09
CA ILE A 4 -14.09 46.48 -9.20
C ILE A 4 -12.96 45.47 -9.03
N ILE A 5 -11.81 45.72 -9.67
CA ILE A 5 -10.61 44.89 -9.54
C ILE A 5 -10.17 44.78 -8.08
N ILE A 6 -10.15 45.89 -7.34
CA ILE A 6 -9.78 45.91 -5.92
C ILE A 6 -10.73 45.04 -5.06
N LYS A 7 -12.02 44.97 -5.41
CA LYS A 7 -13.01 44.16 -4.67
C LYS A 7 -12.89 42.65 -4.94
N ILE A 8 -12.27 42.25 -6.06
CA ILE A 8 -12.16 40.84 -6.47
C ILE A 8 -10.87 40.21 -5.93
N ILE A 9 -9.80 40.99 -5.71
CA ILE A 9 -8.50 40.53 -5.21
C ILE A 9 -8.61 39.57 -4.00
N PRO A 10 -9.40 39.85 -2.95
CA PRO A 10 -9.51 38.96 -1.79
C PRO A 10 -10.05 37.57 -2.14
N TYR A 11 -11.01 37.49 -3.07
CA TYR A 11 -11.56 36.21 -3.53
C TYR A 11 -10.53 35.43 -4.35
N ILE A 12 -9.73 36.10 -5.18
CA ILE A 12 -8.61 35.47 -5.89
C ILE A 12 -7.60 34.90 -4.88
N ILE A 13 -7.27 35.66 -3.84
CA ILE A 13 -6.37 35.19 -2.76
C ILE A 13 -6.95 33.96 -2.06
N ILE A 14 -8.24 33.95 -1.72
CA ILE A 14 -8.92 32.78 -1.14
C ILE A 14 -8.77 31.56 -2.07
N VAL A 15 -9.06 31.71 -3.36
CA VAL A 15 -8.90 30.61 -4.33
C VAL A 15 -7.46 30.11 -4.36
N MET A 16 -6.46 31.01 -4.42
CA MET A 16 -5.05 30.59 -4.42
C MET A 16 -4.66 29.82 -3.15
N ILE A 17 -5.10 30.29 -1.97
CA ILE A 17 -4.81 29.62 -0.69
C ILE A 17 -5.46 28.23 -0.65
N VAL A 18 -6.73 28.12 -1.04
CA VAL A 18 -7.44 26.84 -1.06
C VAL A 18 -6.80 25.88 -2.07
N SER A 19 -6.50 26.35 -3.29
CA SER A 19 -5.81 25.54 -4.30
C SER A 19 -4.45 25.06 -3.84
N TYR A 20 -3.63 25.94 -3.23
CA TYR A 20 -2.35 25.53 -2.67
C TYR A 20 -2.52 24.47 -1.57
N THR A 21 -3.48 24.69 -0.67
CA THR A 21 -3.77 23.76 0.45
C THR A 21 -4.21 22.39 -0.08
N PHE A 22 -5.17 22.35 -0.99
CA PHE A 22 -5.67 21.10 -1.57
C PHE A 22 -4.62 20.39 -2.43
N ASN A 23 -3.71 21.13 -3.06
CA ASN A 23 -2.62 20.53 -3.82
C ASN A 23 -1.54 19.94 -2.90
N LYS A 24 -1.15 20.68 -1.85
CA LYS A 24 -0.04 20.33 -0.96
C LYS A 24 -0.40 19.25 0.07
N TYR A 25 -1.62 19.31 0.59
CA TYR A 25 -2.12 18.45 1.67
C TYR A 25 -3.20 17.48 1.18
N ALA A 26 -3.14 17.09 -0.09
CA ALA A 26 -4.19 16.27 -0.70
C ALA A 26 -4.36 14.91 0.00
N TYR A 27 -3.25 14.31 0.44
CA TYR A 27 -3.24 13.05 1.16
C TYR A 27 -3.94 13.16 2.52
N GLU A 28 -3.56 14.17 3.31
CA GLU A 28 -4.15 14.41 4.64
C GLU A 28 -5.65 14.74 4.53
N LEU A 29 -6.04 15.51 3.51
CA LEU A 29 -7.44 15.82 3.23
C LEU A 29 -8.23 14.58 2.79
N ASP A 30 -7.66 13.70 1.97
CA ASP A 30 -8.32 12.45 1.56
C ASP A 30 -8.49 11.48 2.74
N GLU A 31 -7.48 11.35 3.61
CA GLU A 31 -7.58 10.56 4.84
C GLU A 31 -8.62 11.13 5.82
N PHE A 32 -8.63 12.46 6.01
CA PHE A 32 -9.67 13.13 6.81
C PHE A 32 -11.06 12.86 6.24
N ASN A 33 -11.22 12.98 4.93
CA ASN A 33 -12.47 12.68 4.24
C ASN A 33 -12.86 11.20 4.40
N GLY A 34 -11.90 10.28 4.39
CA GLY A 34 -12.10 8.86 4.70
C GLY A 34 -12.67 8.63 6.09
N ASN A 35 -12.12 9.31 7.09
CA ASN A 35 -12.59 9.25 8.48
C ASN A 35 -14.01 9.82 8.62
N VAL A 36 -14.33 10.91 7.91
CA VAL A 36 -15.70 11.46 7.85
C VAL A 36 -16.67 10.46 7.22
N ARG A 37 -16.32 9.82 6.10
CA ARG A 37 -17.17 8.79 5.47
C ARG A 37 -17.42 7.63 6.43
N ASN A 38 -16.38 7.17 7.13
CA ASN A 38 -16.52 6.09 8.10
C ASN A 38 -17.40 6.49 9.30
N LEU A 39 -17.31 7.74 9.77
CA LEU A 39 -18.16 8.25 10.83
C LEU A 39 -19.64 8.24 10.41
N VAL A 40 -19.94 8.67 9.19
CA VAL A 40 -21.31 8.68 8.65
C VAL A 40 -21.84 7.26 8.47
N MET A 41 -21.02 6.34 7.95
CA MET A 41 -21.47 4.98 7.60
C MET A 41 -21.50 4.02 8.80
N LYS A 42 -20.64 4.21 9.79
CA LYS A 42 -20.39 3.24 10.88
C LYS A 42 -20.38 3.86 12.28
N GLY A 43 -20.53 5.18 12.40
CA GLY A 43 -20.47 5.88 13.68
C GLY A 43 -19.06 5.98 14.29
N LYS A 44 -18.01 5.65 13.53
CA LYS A 44 -16.62 5.65 13.99
C LYS A 44 -15.72 6.55 13.13
N PHE A 45 -14.92 7.40 13.76
CA PHE A 45 -14.01 8.31 13.04
C PHE A 45 -12.68 7.67 12.62
N THR A 46 -12.44 6.41 12.96
CA THR A 46 -11.21 5.68 12.60
C THR A 46 -11.51 4.53 11.65
N GLN A 47 -10.67 4.35 10.64
CA GLN A 47 -10.80 3.23 9.68
C GLN A 47 -10.30 1.90 10.26
N ARG A 48 -9.57 1.96 11.40
CA ARG A 48 -8.94 0.81 12.03
C ARG A 48 -8.92 0.97 13.54
N GLU A 49 -9.09 -0.14 14.23
CA GLU A 49 -8.98 -0.28 15.68
C GLU A 49 -7.95 -1.34 16.02
N PHE A 50 -7.37 -1.25 17.21
CA PHE A 50 -6.37 -2.20 17.70
C PHE A 50 -6.94 -2.90 18.92
N ASN A 51 -6.96 -4.25 18.89
CA ASN A 51 -7.38 -5.01 20.07
C ASN A 51 -6.25 -5.12 21.10
N SER A 52 -6.51 -5.83 22.21
CA SER A 52 -5.54 -6.01 23.30
C SER A 52 -4.24 -6.71 22.89
N ASN A 53 -4.24 -7.43 21.76
CA ASN A 53 -3.07 -8.13 21.23
C ASN A 53 -2.36 -7.29 20.14
N GLY A 54 -2.75 -6.02 19.98
CA GLY A 54 -2.23 -5.14 18.95
C GLY A 54 -2.68 -5.52 17.53
N PHE A 55 -3.70 -6.37 17.36
CA PHE A 55 -4.17 -6.73 16.03
C PHE A 55 -5.01 -5.61 15.41
N PRO A 56 -4.73 -5.25 14.14
CA PRO A 56 -5.40 -4.17 13.41
C PRO A 56 -6.74 -4.64 12.80
N LEU A 57 -7.84 -4.43 13.51
CA LEU A 57 -9.19 -4.67 13.00
C LEU A 57 -9.57 -3.56 12.01
N SER A 58 -9.93 -3.94 10.79
CA SER A 58 -10.28 -3.03 9.71
C SER A 58 -11.78 -2.83 9.61
N HIS A 59 -12.20 -1.60 9.32
CA HIS A 59 -13.58 -1.26 9.00
C HIS A 59 -13.70 -0.94 7.52
N SER A 60 -14.58 -1.65 6.80
CA SER A 60 -14.88 -1.38 5.40
C SER A 60 -16.36 -1.01 5.25
N PRO A 61 -16.71 -0.07 4.36
CA PRO A 61 -18.11 0.15 3.99
C PRO A 61 -18.77 -1.09 3.36
N HIS A 62 -17.99 -1.98 2.76
CA HIS A 62 -18.47 -3.17 2.04
C HIS A 62 -18.57 -4.42 2.93
N ILE A 63 -17.93 -4.42 4.09
CA ILE A 63 -17.94 -5.55 5.03
C ILE A 63 -18.67 -5.08 6.30
N PRO A 64 -19.79 -5.70 6.69
CA PRO A 64 -20.60 -5.23 7.81
C PRO A 64 -19.82 -5.18 9.13
N GLU A 65 -19.14 -6.28 9.43
CA GLU A 65 -18.39 -6.49 10.68
C GLU A 65 -16.91 -6.10 10.54
N PRO A 66 -16.26 -5.68 11.63
CA PRO A 66 -14.81 -5.50 11.65
C PRO A 66 -14.13 -6.84 11.33
N PHE A 67 -13.10 -6.81 10.49
CA PHE A 67 -12.37 -8.00 10.08
C PHE A 67 -10.86 -7.81 10.26
N LEU A 68 -10.17 -8.93 10.49
CA LEU A 68 -8.72 -8.95 10.58
C LEU A 68 -8.14 -9.39 9.23
N SER A 69 -7.57 -8.44 8.48
CA SER A 69 -6.86 -8.77 7.25
C SER A 69 -5.49 -9.38 7.57
N PRO A 70 -5.15 -10.55 7.00
CA PRO A 70 -3.83 -11.14 7.14
C PRO A 70 -2.69 -10.18 6.76
N PHE A 71 -2.85 -9.38 5.70
CA PHE A 71 -1.86 -8.37 5.31
C PHE A 71 -1.56 -7.38 6.44
N TYR A 72 -2.60 -6.92 7.15
CA TYR A 72 -2.38 -5.95 8.23
C TYR A 72 -1.72 -6.60 9.46
N VAL A 73 -1.94 -7.89 9.72
CA VAL A 73 -1.17 -8.60 10.76
C VAL A 73 0.32 -8.56 10.43
N VAL A 74 0.69 -8.82 9.17
CA VAL A 74 2.07 -8.76 8.67
C VAL A 74 2.61 -7.34 8.76
N HIS A 75 1.91 -6.37 8.17
CA HIS A 75 2.35 -4.98 8.05
C HIS A 75 2.62 -4.35 9.43
N TYR A 76 1.65 -4.45 10.36
CA TYR A 76 1.85 -3.92 11.70
C TYR A 76 2.83 -4.74 12.53
N GLY A 77 2.91 -6.06 12.33
CA GLY A 77 3.94 -6.88 12.96
C GLY A 77 5.36 -6.42 12.59
N LEU A 78 5.58 -6.04 11.33
CA LEU A 78 6.85 -5.49 10.87
C LEU A 78 7.12 -4.12 11.51
N ILE A 79 6.12 -3.25 11.60
CA ILE A 79 6.24 -1.97 12.32
C ILE A 79 6.61 -2.20 13.79
N TYR A 80 5.93 -3.12 14.47
CA TYR A 80 6.20 -3.46 15.88
C TYR A 80 7.63 -3.96 16.06
N SER A 81 8.10 -4.86 15.19
CA SER A 81 9.48 -5.38 15.23
C SER A 81 10.52 -4.28 15.01
N SER A 82 10.28 -3.35 14.07
CA SER A 82 11.20 -2.24 13.77
C SER A 82 11.25 -1.19 14.88
N LEU A 83 10.11 -0.86 15.48
CA LEU A 83 10.06 0.10 16.58
C LEU A 83 10.58 -0.50 17.91
N GLY A 84 10.35 -1.80 18.13
CA GLY A 84 10.78 -2.48 19.36
C GLY A 84 12.27 -2.82 19.40
N LEU A 85 12.92 -3.00 18.25
CA LEU A 85 14.31 -3.44 18.11
C LEU A 85 15.17 -2.43 17.34
N THR A 86 15.52 -1.33 18.01
CA THR A 86 16.26 -0.21 17.40
C THR A 86 17.74 -0.47 17.16
N ASN A 87 18.28 -1.59 17.64
CA ASN A 87 19.70 -1.97 17.54
C ASN A 87 20.02 -2.88 16.34
N LYS A 88 19.02 -3.21 15.51
CA LYS A 88 19.22 -4.05 14.32
C LYS A 88 19.81 -3.25 13.17
N ASP A 89 20.69 -3.89 12.41
CA ASP A 89 21.25 -3.32 11.19
C ASP A 89 20.15 -3.21 10.12
N ASN A 90 19.81 -1.97 9.76
CA ASN A 90 18.75 -1.66 8.82
C ASN A 90 19.22 -1.62 7.35
N THR A 91 20.47 -1.99 7.08
CA THR A 91 21.01 -2.01 5.71
C THR A 91 20.52 -3.24 4.93
N ASN A 92 20.47 -4.42 5.58
CA ASN A 92 19.97 -5.66 4.99
C ASN A 92 18.44 -5.58 4.78
N ILE A 93 17.95 -6.15 3.66
CA ILE A 93 16.53 -6.27 3.31
C ILE A 93 15.66 -6.83 4.46
N LEU A 94 16.19 -7.78 5.27
CA LEU A 94 15.43 -8.39 6.36
C LEU A 94 15.02 -7.37 7.43
N TRP A 95 15.95 -6.54 7.91
CA TRP A 95 15.72 -5.57 8.99
C TRP A 95 15.59 -4.13 8.47
N ARG A 96 15.41 -3.95 7.15
CA ARG A 96 15.26 -2.63 6.54
C ARG A 96 14.12 -1.84 7.17
N THR A 97 14.33 -0.53 7.28
CA THR A 97 13.24 0.41 7.47
C THR A 97 12.46 0.49 6.16
N ASP A 98 11.18 0.15 6.20
CA ASP A 98 10.34 0.26 5.03
C ASP A 98 10.09 1.73 4.68
N SER A 99 10.72 2.20 3.60
CA SER A 99 10.68 3.59 3.13
C SER A 99 9.28 4.05 2.73
N SER A 100 8.37 3.10 2.47
CA SER A 100 6.98 3.38 2.11
C SER A 100 6.07 3.66 3.31
N LEU A 101 6.51 3.41 4.55
CA LEU A 101 5.71 3.63 5.77
C LEU A 101 5.06 5.02 5.87
N PRO A 102 5.72 6.14 5.48
CA PRO A 102 5.08 7.46 5.46
C PRO A 102 3.93 7.60 4.45
N GLY A 103 3.80 6.65 3.51
CA GLY A 103 2.69 6.53 2.57
C GLY A 103 1.56 5.63 3.07
N TRP A 104 1.77 4.84 4.12
CA TRP A 104 0.71 4.03 4.72
C TRP A 104 -0.14 4.87 5.67
N ASN A 105 -1.41 4.48 5.79
CA ASN A 105 -2.38 5.17 6.62
C ASN A 105 -2.62 4.45 7.95
N VAL A 106 -2.93 5.25 8.97
CA VAL A 106 -3.14 4.83 10.37
C VAL A 106 -1.85 4.31 11.03
N PRO A 107 -1.08 5.14 11.75
CA PRO A 107 0.02 4.64 12.57
C PRO A 107 -0.51 3.72 13.69
N PRO A 108 0.30 2.78 14.21
CA PRO A 108 -0.08 2.06 15.42
C PRO A 108 -0.24 3.04 16.60
N PRO A 109 -0.98 2.65 17.65
CA PRO A 109 -0.99 3.37 18.91
C PRO A 109 0.43 3.57 19.45
N GLN A 110 0.61 4.59 20.31
CA GLN A 110 1.87 4.79 21.02
C GLN A 110 2.04 3.69 22.07
N PHE A 111 2.72 2.61 21.67
CA PHE A 111 3.10 1.50 22.53
C PHE A 111 4.48 1.74 23.12
N ASN A 112 4.66 1.35 24.38
CA ASN A 112 5.99 1.24 24.97
C ASN A 112 6.75 0.03 24.38
N GLN A 113 8.05 -0.06 24.65
CA GLN A 113 8.89 -1.11 24.06
C GLN A 113 8.39 -2.53 24.37
N ASN A 114 7.92 -2.80 25.60
CA ASN A 114 7.44 -4.13 25.96
C ASN A 114 6.14 -4.50 25.22
N GLU A 115 5.25 -3.52 25.04
CA GLU A 115 4.02 -3.70 24.25
C GLU A 115 4.35 -3.94 22.77
N LEU A 116 5.31 -3.19 22.20
CA LEU A 116 5.78 -3.42 20.83
C LEU A 116 6.31 -4.83 20.64
N MET A 117 7.16 -5.31 21.56
CA MET A 117 7.72 -6.65 21.48
C MET A 117 6.66 -7.75 21.67
N THR A 118 5.69 -7.50 22.54
CA THR A 118 4.55 -8.41 22.76
C THR A 118 3.67 -8.48 21.51
N ASN A 119 3.31 -7.34 20.92
CA ASN A 119 2.50 -7.27 19.71
C ASN A 119 3.23 -7.86 18.49
N PHE A 120 4.55 -7.65 18.39
CA PHE A 120 5.37 -8.33 17.38
C PHE A 120 5.25 -9.85 17.51
N LYS A 121 5.42 -10.38 18.72
CA LYS A 121 5.29 -11.82 18.97
C LYS A 121 3.88 -12.31 18.64
N PHE A 122 2.84 -11.58 19.03
CA PHE A 122 1.45 -11.94 18.70
C PHE A 122 1.20 -11.98 17.19
N SER A 123 1.73 -11.04 16.41
CA SER A 123 1.63 -11.09 14.95
C SER A 123 2.34 -12.32 14.37
N ALA A 124 3.55 -12.64 14.83
CA ALA A 124 4.29 -13.81 14.36
C ALA A 124 3.62 -15.14 14.74
N ASP A 125 3.13 -15.26 15.98
CA ASP A 125 2.37 -16.44 16.43
C ASP A 125 1.04 -16.56 15.67
N TRP A 126 0.37 -15.44 15.35
CA TRP A 126 -0.84 -15.46 14.53
C TRP A 126 -0.57 -16.05 13.15
N LEU A 127 0.54 -15.66 12.50
CA LEU A 127 0.95 -16.21 11.21
C LEU A 127 1.12 -17.74 11.30
N PHE A 128 1.89 -18.24 12.26
CA PHE A 128 2.05 -19.69 12.45
C PHE A 128 0.71 -20.41 12.67
N ASN A 129 -0.19 -19.84 13.47
CA ASN A 129 -1.47 -20.48 13.82
C ASN A 129 -2.52 -20.41 12.69
N ASN A 130 -2.38 -19.51 11.73
CA ASN A 130 -3.40 -19.23 10.72
C ASN A 130 -3.01 -19.58 9.28
N ILE A 131 -1.77 -20.02 9.03
CA ILE A 131 -1.40 -20.58 7.73
C ILE A 131 -2.26 -21.82 7.41
N LYS A 132 -2.75 -21.93 6.17
CA LYS A 132 -3.62 -23.03 5.72
C LYS A 132 -3.08 -23.66 4.45
N LEU A 133 -3.12 -24.99 4.40
CA LEU A 133 -2.95 -25.73 3.14
C LEU A 133 -4.23 -25.59 2.31
N PHE A 134 -4.13 -24.98 1.14
CA PHE A 134 -5.22 -24.70 0.22
C PHE A 134 -4.74 -24.88 -1.22
N HIS A 135 -5.48 -25.65 -2.03
CA HIS A 135 -5.08 -26.00 -3.40
C HIS A 135 -3.66 -26.60 -3.55
N GLY A 136 -3.15 -27.25 -2.50
CA GLY A 136 -1.84 -27.91 -2.50
C GLY A 136 -0.69 -27.04 -1.99
N GLU A 137 -0.95 -25.77 -1.69
CA GLU A 137 0.04 -24.78 -1.25
C GLU A 137 -0.39 -24.10 0.06
N ASN A 138 0.51 -23.39 0.74
CA ASN A 138 0.27 -22.79 2.05
C ASN A 138 0.05 -21.28 1.94
N HIS A 139 -1.09 -20.81 2.46
CA HIS A 139 -1.55 -19.44 2.31
C HIS A 139 -2.18 -18.87 3.57
N TYR A 140 -2.18 -17.54 3.65
CA TYR A 140 -3.13 -16.81 4.47
C TYR A 140 -4.39 -16.49 3.64
N LEU A 141 -5.51 -17.09 4.04
CA LEU A 141 -6.76 -16.95 3.31
C LEU A 141 -7.54 -15.70 3.75
N TYR A 142 -8.14 -15.05 2.76
CA TYR A 142 -9.13 -14.00 2.92
C TYR A 142 -10.51 -14.62 2.81
N ASP A 143 -11.29 -14.55 3.88
CA ASP A 143 -12.61 -15.20 4.04
C ASP A 143 -13.79 -14.27 3.70
N PHE A 144 -13.52 -13.19 2.98
CA PHE A 144 -14.52 -12.22 2.54
C PHE A 144 -14.38 -11.92 1.04
N ASP A 145 -15.51 -11.60 0.41
CA ASP A 145 -15.52 -11.13 -0.97
C ASP A 145 -14.91 -9.74 -1.09
N TRP A 146 -14.11 -9.51 -2.14
CA TRP A 146 -13.50 -8.20 -2.39
C TRP A 146 -13.89 -7.66 -3.76
N SER A 147 -14.52 -6.48 -3.78
CA SER A 147 -14.85 -5.81 -5.04
C SER A 147 -13.58 -5.36 -5.75
N TYR A 148 -13.25 -6.00 -6.86
CA TYR A 148 -12.07 -5.71 -7.66
C TYR A 148 -12.41 -5.82 -9.13
N LYS A 149 -12.23 -4.73 -9.87
CA LYS A 149 -12.46 -4.68 -11.31
C LYS A 149 -11.60 -5.76 -12.00
N GLY A 150 -12.01 -6.24 -13.17
CA GLY A 150 -11.19 -7.16 -13.97
C GLY A 150 -11.35 -8.65 -13.60
N TYR A 151 -11.80 -8.95 -12.39
CA TYR A 151 -12.23 -10.31 -12.02
C TYR A 151 -13.68 -10.58 -12.44
N LYS A 152 -14.07 -11.85 -12.45
CA LYS A 152 -15.43 -12.29 -12.76
C LYS A 152 -16.43 -11.57 -11.86
N ASN A 153 -17.43 -10.91 -12.45
CA ASN A 153 -18.42 -10.08 -11.75
C ASN A 153 -17.80 -8.89 -10.95
N ASN A 154 -16.60 -8.44 -11.31
CA ASN A 154 -15.83 -7.40 -10.61
C ASN A 154 -15.60 -7.71 -9.12
N LYS A 155 -15.28 -8.97 -8.82
CA LYS A 155 -15.16 -9.46 -7.44
C LYS A 155 -14.16 -10.61 -7.34
N LEU A 156 -13.29 -10.58 -6.34
CA LEU A 156 -12.57 -11.75 -5.82
C LEU A 156 -13.52 -12.49 -4.89
N SER A 157 -13.79 -13.77 -5.17
CA SER A 157 -14.71 -14.57 -4.39
C SER A 157 -13.96 -15.32 -3.28
N ALA A 158 -14.46 -15.22 -2.05
CA ALA A 158 -13.86 -15.94 -0.94
C ALA A 158 -13.98 -17.48 -1.11
N PRO A 159 -13.01 -18.26 -0.59
CA PRO A 159 -11.72 -17.80 -0.10
C PRO A 159 -10.74 -17.51 -1.24
N TRP A 160 -9.97 -16.43 -1.11
CA TRP A 160 -8.86 -16.07 -1.99
C TRP A 160 -7.59 -15.84 -1.16
N TRP A 161 -6.43 -15.77 -1.80
CA TRP A 161 -5.15 -15.47 -1.13
C TRP A 161 -4.37 -14.38 -1.85
N SER A 162 -3.30 -13.94 -1.22
CA SER A 162 -2.46 -12.86 -1.73
C SER A 162 -1.00 -13.23 -1.71
N GLY A 163 -0.38 -13.28 -2.90
CA GLY A 163 1.06 -13.50 -3.04
C GLY A 163 1.89 -12.45 -2.32
N LEU A 164 1.41 -11.20 -2.28
CA LEU A 164 2.00 -10.14 -1.44
C LEU A 164 1.95 -10.48 0.04
N THR A 165 0.81 -10.97 0.54
CA THR A 165 0.69 -11.28 1.96
C THR A 165 1.61 -12.44 2.35
N ASP A 166 1.58 -13.52 1.56
CA ASP A 166 2.34 -14.72 1.82
C ASP A 166 3.85 -14.45 1.74
N ALA A 167 4.32 -13.77 0.69
CA ALA A 167 5.73 -13.45 0.53
C ALA A 167 6.20 -12.40 1.55
N TYR A 168 5.40 -11.37 1.85
CA TYR A 168 5.80 -10.33 2.82
C TYR A 168 5.81 -10.86 4.26
N ALA A 169 4.94 -11.83 4.59
CA ALA A 169 4.95 -12.53 5.88
C ALA A 169 6.27 -13.26 6.17
N ILE A 170 7.02 -13.66 5.14
CA ILE A 170 8.34 -14.27 5.29
C ILE A 170 9.29 -13.36 6.07
N ILE A 171 9.30 -12.05 5.78
CA ILE A 171 10.15 -11.09 6.49
C ILE A 171 9.81 -11.09 7.99
N LEU A 172 8.52 -11.05 8.33
CA LEU A 172 8.08 -11.01 9.72
C LEU A 172 8.47 -12.29 10.47
N LEU A 173 8.28 -13.45 9.83
CA LEU A 173 8.65 -14.75 10.39
C LEU A 173 10.16 -14.90 10.56
N LEU A 174 10.97 -14.46 9.59
CA LEU A 174 12.42 -14.48 9.71
C LEU A 174 12.93 -13.55 10.81
N ARG A 175 12.35 -12.35 10.96
CA ARG A 175 12.63 -11.46 12.12
C ARG A 175 12.27 -12.14 13.44
N ALA A 176 11.15 -12.86 13.47
CA ALA A 176 10.68 -13.57 14.67
C ALA A 176 11.60 -14.74 15.02
N TYR A 177 12.07 -15.50 14.02
CA TYR A 177 13.07 -16.54 14.22
C TYR A 177 14.40 -15.96 14.73
N ASP A 178 14.90 -14.90 14.08
CA ASP A 178 16.14 -14.22 14.44
C ASP A 178 16.14 -13.65 15.88
N TYR A 179 14.97 -13.25 16.39
CA TYR A 179 14.84 -12.69 17.73
C TYR A 179 14.41 -13.69 18.81
N PHE A 180 13.41 -14.53 18.54
CA PHE A 180 12.83 -15.44 19.53
C PHE A 180 13.41 -16.86 19.47
N GLY A 181 14.09 -17.25 18.39
CA GLY A 181 14.76 -18.55 18.25
C GLY A 181 13.83 -19.77 18.15
N ASP A 182 12.56 -19.58 17.81
CA ASP A 182 11.58 -20.68 17.66
C ASP A 182 11.50 -21.14 16.20
N ASP A 183 11.94 -22.38 15.94
CA ASP A 183 12.03 -23.00 14.61
C ASP A 183 10.73 -22.96 13.81
N LYS A 184 9.56 -22.90 14.49
CA LYS A 184 8.27 -22.83 13.80
C LYS A 184 8.19 -21.66 12.83
N TYR A 185 8.85 -20.54 13.13
CA TYR A 185 8.83 -19.35 12.28
C TYR A 185 9.63 -19.58 10.99
N LEU A 186 10.82 -20.18 11.09
CA LEU A 186 11.65 -20.52 9.93
C LEU A 186 10.99 -21.61 9.07
N LEU A 187 10.37 -22.60 9.69
CA LEU A 187 9.62 -23.64 8.97
C LEU A 187 8.43 -23.04 8.22
N THR A 188 7.68 -22.14 8.86
CA THR A 188 6.54 -21.45 8.23
C THR A 188 6.99 -20.55 7.08
N SER A 189 8.11 -19.82 7.24
CA SER A 189 8.64 -18.97 6.18
C SER A 189 9.09 -19.77 4.95
N LYS A 190 9.64 -20.97 5.16
CA LYS A 190 9.98 -21.90 4.08
C LYS A 190 8.76 -22.38 3.30
N LEU A 191 7.65 -22.69 3.98
CA LEU A 191 6.40 -23.07 3.32
C LEU A 191 5.88 -21.92 2.44
N LEU A 192 5.84 -20.70 2.96
CA LEU A 192 5.38 -19.53 2.21
C LEU A 192 6.30 -19.18 1.04
N TYR A 193 7.62 -19.35 1.19
CA TYR A 193 8.57 -19.19 0.09
C TYR A 193 8.26 -20.15 -1.06
N GLN A 194 8.01 -21.43 -0.75
CA GLN A 194 7.65 -22.44 -1.75
C GLN A 194 6.31 -22.10 -2.43
N SER A 195 5.29 -21.77 -1.64
CA SER A 195 3.94 -21.47 -2.14
C SER A 195 3.86 -20.17 -2.94
N SER A 196 4.64 -19.14 -2.57
CA SER A 196 4.72 -17.89 -3.34
C SER A 196 5.34 -18.09 -4.72
N LEU A 197 6.26 -19.05 -4.86
CA LEU A 197 6.96 -19.38 -6.11
C LEU A 197 6.32 -20.54 -6.89
N ALA A 198 5.33 -21.22 -6.31
CA ALA A 198 4.54 -22.20 -7.03
C ALA A 198 3.67 -21.48 -8.08
N PRO A 199 3.49 -22.06 -9.29
CA PRO A 199 2.62 -21.48 -10.31
C PRO A 199 1.16 -21.38 -9.83
N ILE A 200 0.44 -20.33 -10.27
CA ILE A 200 -0.99 -20.13 -9.92
C ILE A 200 -1.84 -21.37 -10.24
N HIS A 201 -1.63 -22.00 -11.40
CA HIS A 201 -2.37 -23.21 -11.79
C HIS A 201 -2.06 -24.45 -10.93
N LYS A 202 -1.06 -24.37 -10.05
CA LYS A 202 -0.72 -25.38 -9.04
C LYS A 202 -1.05 -24.93 -7.61
N GLY A 203 -1.82 -23.85 -7.46
CA GLY A 203 -2.23 -23.31 -6.18
C GLY A 203 -1.32 -22.22 -5.62
N GLY A 204 -0.20 -21.87 -6.28
CA GLY A 204 0.70 -20.83 -5.78
C GLY A 204 0.36 -19.41 -6.26
N SER A 205 1.33 -18.50 -6.22
CA SER A 205 1.14 -17.09 -6.62
C SER A 205 1.98 -16.65 -7.82
N LEU A 206 2.81 -17.55 -8.38
CA LEU A 206 3.71 -17.22 -9.48
C LEU A 206 3.00 -17.31 -10.84
N THR A 207 3.17 -16.27 -11.63
CA THR A 207 2.72 -16.15 -13.03
C THR A 207 3.82 -15.51 -13.87
N THR A 208 3.48 -15.12 -15.10
CA THR A 208 4.39 -14.36 -15.97
C THR A 208 3.74 -13.10 -16.52
N LEU A 209 4.49 -12.00 -16.51
CA LEU A 209 4.20 -10.76 -17.23
C LEU A 209 5.33 -10.53 -18.25
N ASP A 210 5.00 -10.40 -19.53
CA ASP A 210 5.98 -10.34 -20.63
C ASP A 210 7.01 -11.49 -20.59
N ASN A 211 6.54 -12.71 -20.31
CA ASN A 211 7.35 -13.92 -20.13
C ASN A 211 8.37 -13.86 -18.98
N MET A 212 8.28 -12.87 -18.09
CA MET A 212 9.10 -12.75 -16.89
C MET A 212 8.29 -13.06 -15.64
N PRO A 213 8.92 -13.62 -14.59
CA PRO A 213 8.20 -14.05 -13.40
C PRO A 213 7.52 -12.86 -12.71
N TRP A 214 6.31 -13.10 -12.20
CA TRP A 214 5.53 -12.13 -11.46
C TRP A 214 4.79 -12.83 -10.32
N ILE A 215 4.80 -12.23 -9.12
CA ILE A 215 4.02 -12.74 -7.99
C ILE A 215 2.73 -11.93 -7.92
N GLU A 216 1.60 -12.59 -8.14
CA GLU A 216 0.30 -11.93 -8.18
C GLU A 216 -0.21 -11.59 -6.77
N GLU A 217 -0.65 -10.35 -6.57
CA GLU A 217 -1.18 -9.89 -5.27
C GLU A 217 -2.55 -10.45 -4.96
N TYR A 218 -3.40 -10.64 -5.96
CA TYR A 218 -4.77 -11.12 -5.79
C TYR A 218 -4.93 -12.42 -6.57
N VAL A 219 -5.06 -13.54 -5.86
CA VAL A 219 -5.25 -14.84 -6.51
C VAL A 219 -6.60 -15.41 -6.11
N ASP A 220 -7.53 -15.39 -7.07
CA ASP A 220 -8.83 -16.03 -6.95
C ASP A 220 -8.78 -17.38 -7.69
N PRO A 221 -8.94 -18.51 -6.98
CA PRO A 221 -8.89 -19.85 -7.59
C PRO A 221 -10.05 -20.11 -8.56
N GLN A 222 -11.09 -19.28 -8.53
CA GLN A 222 -12.26 -19.38 -9.41
C GLN A 222 -12.14 -18.46 -10.64
N ALA A 223 -11.13 -17.59 -10.68
CA ALA A 223 -10.88 -16.70 -11.80
C ALA A 223 -10.02 -17.39 -12.87
N ASN A 224 -10.27 -17.07 -14.14
CA ASN A 224 -9.39 -17.52 -15.22
C ASN A 224 -8.06 -16.76 -15.14
N SER A 225 -6.94 -17.47 -15.30
CA SER A 225 -5.57 -16.91 -15.28
C SER A 225 -5.30 -15.84 -16.34
N ASP A 226 -6.20 -15.66 -17.31
CA ASP A 226 -6.06 -14.69 -18.39
C ASP A 226 -6.49 -13.26 -17.97
N GLN A 227 -6.93 -13.06 -16.72
CA GLN A 227 -7.42 -11.79 -16.17
C GLN A 227 -6.74 -11.41 -14.85
N LEU A 228 -5.41 -11.47 -14.80
CA LEU A 228 -4.64 -11.06 -13.63
C LEU A 228 -4.50 -9.54 -13.55
N ALA A 229 -4.46 -9.02 -12.33
CA ALA A 229 -4.37 -7.59 -12.09
C ALA A 229 -2.95 -7.07 -12.32
N PHE A 230 -1.93 -7.85 -11.94
CA PHE A 230 -0.53 -7.43 -11.93
C PHE A 230 -0.33 -6.16 -11.08
N VAL A 231 -0.57 -6.24 -9.78
CA VAL A 231 -0.47 -5.09 -8.87
C VAL A 231 1.00 -4.74 -8.58
N LEU A 232 1.39 -3.48 -8.78
CA LEU A 232 2.80 -3.06 -8.69
C LEU A 232 3.38 -3.17 -7.29
N ASN A 233 2.75 -2.56 -6.27
CA ASN A 233 3.23 -2.68 -4.89
C ASN A 233 3.26 -4.16 -4.44
N GLY A 234 2.28 -4.93 -4.90
CA GLY A 234 2.17 -6.38 -4.76
C GLY A 234 3.48 -7.09 -5.05
N MET A 235 3.91 -6.94 -6.29
CA MET A 235 5.14 -7.52 -6.81
C MET A 235 6.39 -7.04 -6.07
N VAL A 236 6.49 -5.73 -5.77
CA VAL A 236 7.67 -5.18 -5.08
C VAL A 236 7.82 -5.73 -3.65
N TYR A 237 6.76 -5.69 -2.83
CA TYR A 237 6.81 -6.24 -1.47
C TYR A 237 7.05 -7.75 -1.46
N SER A 238 6.44 -8.48 -2.42
CA SER A 238 6.66 -9.91 -2.55
C SER A 238 8.14 -10.21 -2.84
N THR A 239 8.75 -9.45 -3.75
CA THR A 239 10.16 -9.60 -4.11
C THR A 239 11.08 -9.38 -2.90
N TYR A 240 10.79 -8.40 -2.03
CA TYR A 240 11.54 -8.22 -0.79
C TYR A 240 11.41 -9.40 0.17
N GLY A 241 10.25 -10.04 0.23
CA GLY A 241 10.03 -11.26 1.01
C GLY A 241 10.87 -12.44 0.53
N ILE A 242 10.85 -12.68 -0.79
CA ILE A 242 11.64 -13.70 -1.45
C ILE A 242 13.15 -13.46 -1.25
N GLU A 243 13.63 -12.25 -1.54
CA GLU A 243 15.04 -11.88 -1.36
C GLU A 243 15.48 -12.05 0.11
N SER A 244 14.63 -11.66 1.07
CA SER A 244 14.93 -11.83 2.50
C SER A 244 15.15 -13.29 2.86
N PHE A 245 14.35 -14.21 2.31
CA PHE A 245 14.52 -15.65 2.52
C PHE A 245 15.79 -16.19 1.87
N GLU A 246 16.02 -15.84 0.61
CA GLU A 246 17.19 -16.29 -0.15
C GLU A 246 18.49 -15.81 0.47
N ASN A 247 18.53 -14.57 0.96
CA ASN A 247 19.67 -14.02 1.68
C ASN A 247 19.84 -14.69 3.05
N TYR A 248 18.75 -14.92 3.79
CA TYR A 248 18.83 -15.55 5.12
C TYR A 248 19.37 -16.99 5.06
N LEU A 249 18.98 -17.76 4.04
CA LEU A 249 19.47 -19.13 3.83
C LEU A 249 20.75 -19.22 3.00
N ASN A 250 21.33 -18.09 2.57
CA ASN A 250 22.49 -18.06 1.68
C ASN A 250 22.29 -18.91 0.41
N ILE A 251 21.12 -18.80 -0.22
CA ILE A 251 20.84 -19.43 -1.52
C ILE A 251 21.85 -18.89 -2.56
N ASP A 252 22.39 -19.77 -3.39
CA ASP A 252 23.39 -19.43 -4.41
C ASP A 252 22.83 -18.36 -5.36
N GLU A 253 23.60 -17.29 -5.59
CA GLU A 253 23.24 -16.16 -6.46
C GLU A 253 22.79 -16.62 -7.85
N ASN A 254 23.39 -17.68 -8.40
CA ASN A 254 23.03 -18.21 -9.73
C ASN A 254 21.64 -18.86 -9.76
N THR A 255 21.08 -19.17 -8.59
CA THR A 255 19.79 -19.84 -8.42
C THR A 255 18.71 -18.95 -7.82
N LYS A 256 19.08 -17.76 -7.34
CA LYS A 256 18.12 -16.82 -6.73
C LYS A 256 17.07 -16.38 -7.75
N ILE A 257 15.81 -16.50 -7.35
CA ILE A 257 14.67 -16.03 -8.14
C ILE A 257 14.43 -14.54 -7.91
N SER A 258 14.86 -13.96 -6.78
CA SER A 258 14.73 -12.52 -6.50
C SER A 258 15.30 -11.64 -7.61
N ASP A 259 16.44 -12.03 -8.19
CA ASP A 259 17.08 -11.26 -9.25
C ASP A 259 16.23 -11.22 -10.52
N LYS A 260 15.58 -12.35 -10.86
CA LYS A 260 14.64 -12.42 -11.98
C LYS A 260 13.36 -11.62 -11.71
N LEU A 261 12.89 -11.60 -10.46
CA LEU A 261 11.75 -10.76 -10.05
C LEU A 261 12.11 -9.27 -10.18
N TYR A 262 13.32 -8.85 -9.75
CA TYR A 262 13.79 -7.48 -9.94
C TYR A 262 13.94 -7.08 -11.40
N GLN A 263 14.45 -7.97 -12.25
CA GLN A 263 14.50 -7.76 -13.70
C GLN A 263 13.09 -7.61 -14.28
N SER A 264 12.15 -8.44 -13.85
CA SER A 264 10.73 -8.35 -14.25
C SER A 264 10.12 -7.00 -13.89
N ILE A 265 10.34 -6.51 -12.67
CA ILE A 265 9.86 -5.19 -12.23
C ILE A 265 10.51 -4.09 -13.08
N SER A 266 11.84 -4.09 -13.23
CA SER A 266 12.55 -3.05 -14.00
C SER A 266 12.08 -2.99 -15.47
N HIS A 267 11.85 -4.16 -16.09
CA HIS A 267 11.34 -4.23 -17.46
C HIS A 267 9.91 -3.69 -17.58
N ASN A 268 9.04 -4.01 -16.62
CA ASN A 268 7.62 -3.72 -16.70
C ASN A 268 7.21 -2.40 -16.04
N ILE A 269 8.09 -1.69 -15.34
CA ILE A 269 7.73 -0.51 -14.52
C ILE A 269 7.03 0.59 -15.31
N PHE A 270 7.42 0.80 -16.57
CA PHE A 270 6.83 1.82 -17.44
C PHE A 270 5.38 1.50 -17.85
N LYS A 271 4.94 0.25 -17.73
CA LYS A 271 3.53 -0.12 -17.98
C LYS A 271 2.58 0.46 -16.92
N PHE A 272 3.13 0.77 -15.74
CA PHE A 272 2.41 1.40 -14.65
C PHE A 272 2.45 2.92 -14.71
N ASP A 273 3.07 3.52 -15.73
CA ASP A 273 3.10 4.95 -15.88
C ASP A 273 1.87 5.48 -16.64
N ILE A 274 1.27 6.54 -16.10
CA ILE A 274 0.17 7.29 -16.69
C ILE A 274 0.72 8.64 -17.11
N LYS A 275 1.01 8.76 -18.41
CA LYS A 275 1.37 10.01 -19.10
C LYS A 275 2.61 10.70 -18.52
N ASN A 276 3.60 9.94 -18.06
CA ASN A 276 4.82 10.40 -17.40
C ASN A 276 4.55 11.30 -16.20
N GLU A 277 3.46 11.04 -15.47
CA GLU A 277 2.99 11.93 -14.41
C GLU A 277 2.43 11.17 -13.20
N TRP A 278 1.73 10.07 -13.39
CA TRP A 278 1.06 9.35 -12.29
C TRP A 278 1.25 7.85 -12.43
N SER A 279 1.04 7.10 -11.35
CA SER A 279 1.14 5.64 -11.41
C SER A 279 -0.24 4.99 -11.55
N SER A 280 -0.31 3.92 -12.33
CA SER A 280 -1.37 2.92 -12.27
C SER A 280 -1.14 2.00 -11.07
N TYR A 281 -2.23 1.56 -10.43
CA TYR A 281 -2.18 0.60 -9.33
C TYR A 281 -1.86 -0.80 -9.86
N ASP A 282 -2.49 -1.14 -10.99
CA ASP A 282 -2.46 -2.44 -11.65
C ASP A 282 -2.49 -2.28 -13.18
N LEU A 283 -2.46 -3.38 -13.92
CA LEU A 283 -2.49 -3.41 -15.40
C LEU A 283 -3.88 -3.65 -15.99
N ILE A 284 -4.93 -3.71 -15.17
CA ILE A 284 -6.34 -3.80 -15.63
C ILE A 284 -7.02 -2.43 -15.68
N GLY A 285 -6.22 -1.36 -15.57
CA GLY A 285 -6.64 0.02 -15.80
C GLY A 285 -7.26 0.68 -14.57
N ASN A 286 -6.75 0.39 -13.37
CA ASN A 286 -7.08 1.15 -12.17
C ASN A 286 -5.95 2.15 -11.85
N PRO A 287 -6.15 3.48 -12.02
CA PRO A 287 -5.17 4.48 -11.57
C PRO A 287 -4.98 4.43 -10.06
N SER A 288 -3.76 4.68 -9.57
CA SER A 288 -3.52 4.77 -8.14
C SER A 288 -4.29 5.94 -7.53
N ASN A 289 -4.87 5.74 -6.35
CA ASN A 289 -5.28 6.87 -5.50
C ASN A 289 -4.03 7.60 -4.95
N ILE A 290 -4.23 8.71 -4.23
CA ILE A 290 -3.12 9.53 -3.68
C ILE A 290 -2.16 8.67 -2.83
N LYS A 291 -2.72 7.82 -1.97
CA LYS A 291 -1.94 6.92 -1.08
C LYS A 291 -1.04 5.99 -1.88
N TYR A 292 -1.61 5.22 -2.82
CA TYR A 292 -0.84 4.24 -3.58
C TYR A 292 0.13 4.88 -4.56
N HIS A 293 -0.19 6.05 -5.11
CA HIS A 293 0.78 6.77 -5.93
C HIS A 293 2.02 7.16 -5.10
N LYS A 294 1.82 7.71 -3.90
CA LYS A 294 2.91 8.00 -2.96
C LYS A 294 3.70 6.75 -2.58
N ILE A 295 3.03 5.61 -2.33
CA ILE A 295 3.70 4.33 -2.05
C ILE A 295 4.54 3.89 -3.24
N HIS A 296 4.00 3.92 -4.47
CA HIS A 296 4.73 3.54 -5.68
C HIS A 296 5.98 4.40 -5.89
N THR A 297 5.88 5.71 -5.69
CA THR A 297 7.04 6.63 -5.75
C THR A 297 8.12 6.28 -4.72
N LEU A 298 7.73 5.99 -3.47
CA LEU A 298 8.66 5.64 -2.39
C LEU A 298 9.32 4.26 -2.62
N LEU A 299 8.56 3.29 -3.12
CA LEU A 299 9.09 1.97 -3.50
C LEU A 299 10.05 2.07 -4.68
N LEU A 300 9.73 2.87 -5.70
CA LEU A 300 10.63 3.10 -6.84
C LEU A 300 11.95 3.73 -6.39
N LYS A 301 11.89 4.66 -5.43
CA LYS A 301 13.11 5.22 -4.82
C LYS A 301 13.96 4.15 -4.12
N ASP A 302 13.33 3.29 -3.32
CA ASP A 302 14.03 2.19 -2.62
C ASP A 302 14.67 1.21 -3.61
N LEU A 303 13.98 0.89 -4.71
CA LEU A 303 14.52 0.06 -5.80
C LEU A 303 15.74 0.69 -6.47
N ILE A 304 15.69 2.00 -6.78
CA ILE A 304 16.82 2.76 -7.36
C ILE A 304 18.04 2.73 -6.43
N ASP A 305 17.82 2.90 -5.12
CA ASP A 305 18.90 2.95 -4.16
C ASP A 305 19.60 1.58 -4.00
N ARG A 306 18.81 0.50 -4.02
CA ARG A 306 19.28 -0.85 -3.65
C ARG A 306 19.71 -1.72 -4.82
N ASN A 307 19.10 -1.58 -6.00
CA ASN A 307 19.28 -2.54 -7.09
C ASN A 307 19.76 -1.89 -8.39
N GLN A 308 20.82 -2.45 -8.98
CA GLN A 308 21.48 -1.89 -10.17
C GLN A 308 20.58 -1.86 -11.40
N ASN A 309 19.59 -2.76 -11.49
CA ASN A 309 18.63 -2.80 -12.61
C ASN A 309 17.78 -1.52 -12.72
N PHE A 310 17.76 -0.68 -11.68
CA PHE A 310 16.95 0.53 -11.61
C PHE A 310 17.75 1.83 -11.77
N LYS A 311 19.09 1.77 -11.88
CA LYS A 311 19.97 2.95 -11.94
C LYS A 311 20.15 3.54 -13.33
N ASN A 312 19.30 3.16 -14.29
CA ASN A 312 19.30 3.74 -15.63
C ASN A 312 18.55 5.08 -15.66
N LYS A 313 18.88 5.90 -16.65
CA LYS A 313 18.34 7.27 -16.78
C LYS A 313 16.81 7.30 -16.89
N GLU A 314 16.22 6.38 -17.66
CA GLU A 314 14.78 6.38 -17.93
C GLU A 314 13.97 6.13 -16.66
N ILE A 315 14.42 5.19 -15.81
CA ILE A 315 13.78 4.90 -14.51
C ILE A 315 13.97 6.05 -13.53
N ILE A 316 15.13 6.70 -13.52
CA ILE A 316 15.39 7.87 -12.69
C ILE A 316 14.47 9.03 -13.11
N ASP A 317 14.28 9.25 -14.41
CA ASP A 317 13.38 10.27 -14.95
C ASP A 317 11.91 9.94 -14.60
N LEU A 318 11.51 8.67 -14.68
CA LEU A 318 10.19 8.20 -14.21
C LEU A 318 9.98 8.53 -12.72
N TYR A 319 10.96 8.19 -11.87
CA TYR A 319 10.91 8.51 -10.44
C TYR A 319 10.79 10.02 -10.21
N ASN A 320 11.57 10.85 -10.91
CA ASN A 320 11.51 12.30 -10.74
C ASN A 320 10.13 12.86 -11.09
N ASN A 321 9.50 12.34 -12.15
CA ASN A 321 8.15 12.72 -12.56
C ASN A 321 7.11 12.32 -11.51
N TRP A 322 7.13 11.06 -11.06
CA TRP A 322 6.23 10.57 -10.01
C TRP A 322 6.46 11.27 -8.65
N ASN A 323 7.69 11.67 -8.35
CA ASN A 323 8.00 12.42 -7.14
C ASN A 323 7.46 13.85 -7.22
N ASN A 324 7.55 14.49 -8.38
CA ASN A 324 6.96 15.81 -8.60
C ASN A 324 5.44 15.79 -8.46
N SER A 325 4.76 14.79 -9.02
CA SER A 325 3.31 14.68 -8.91
C SER A 325 2.85 14.23 -7.53
N ALA A 326 3.58 13.34 -6.85
CA ALA A 326 3.32 13.01 -5.44
C ALA A 326 3.42 14.26 -4.53
N ALA A 327 4.37 15.16 -4.79
CA ALA A 327 4.52 16.43 -4.08
C ALA A 327 3.43 17.47 -4.39
N ASN A 328 2.69 17.27 -5.50
CA ASN A 328 1.60 18.12 -6.00
C ASN A 328 0.32 17.29 -6.20
N SER A 329 0.04 16.41 -5.24
CA SER A 329 -0.89 15.30 -5.42
C SER A 329 -2.31 15.74 -5.69
N GLY A 330 -2.77 16.90 -5.20
CA GLY A 330 -4.15 17.34 -5.43
C GLY A 330 -4.46 17.63 -6.90
N TYR A 331 -3.59 18.35 -7.61
CA TYR A 331 -3.77 18.63 -9.03
C TYR A 331 -3.73 17.34 -9.86
N TYR A 332 -2.72 16.50 -9.63
CA TYR A 332 -2.55 15.27 -10.41
C TYR A 332 -3.60 14.21 -10.07
N TYR A 333 -4.10 14.17 -8.83
CA TYR A 333 -5.22 13.31 -8.45
C TYR A 333 -6.51 13.72 -9.17
N ILE A 334 -6.79 15.02 -9.31
CA ILE A 334 -7.94 15.49 -10.10
C ILE A 334 -7.77 15.07 -11.58
N LYS A 335 -6.55 15.14 -12.11
CA LYS A 335 -6.23 14.84 -13.51
C LYS A 335 -6.25 13.34 -13.85
N HIS A 336 -5.76 12.48 -12.95
CA HIS A 336 -5.49 11.07 -13.24
C HIS A 336 -6.06 10.07 -12.24
N GLY A 337 -6.49 10.54 -11.07
CA GLY A 337 -6.95 9.68 -9.99
C GLY A 337 -8.21 8.88 -10.35
N PRO A 338 -8.47 7.77 -9.64
CA PRO A 338 -9.64 6.95 -9.88
C PRO A 338 -10.94 7.71 -9.56
N THR A 339 -11.88 7.68 -10.50
CA THR A 339 -13.23 8.23 -10.30
C THR A 339 -13.97 7.39 -9.27
N SER A 340 -14.15 7.95 -8.07
CA SER A 340 -14.70 7.27 -6.90
C SER A 340 -15.46 8.26 -6.01
N TRP A 341 -16.18 7.77 -5.00
CA TRP A 341 -16.80 8.64 -3.99
C TRP A 341 -15.78 9.53 -3.28
N ALA A 342 -14.56 9.04 -3.05
CA ALA A 342 -13.46 9.82 -2.49
C ALA A 342 -13.08 11.00 -3.39
N TYR A 343 -12.99 10.75 -4.71
CA TYR A 343 -12.70 11.79 -5.72
C TYR A 343 -13.76 12.91 -5.70
N TYR A 344 -15.04 12.54 -5.74
CA TYR A 344 -16.13 13.52 -5.72
C TYR A 344 -16.19 14.30 -4.40
N GLN A 345 -15.96 13.64 -3.26
CA GLN A 345 -15.87 14.33 -1.98
C GLN A 345 -14.69 15.31 -1.95
N PHE A 346 -13.52 14.92 -2.47
CA PHE A 346 -12.34 15.78 -2.54
C PHE A 346 -12.63 17.07 -3.32
N ILE A 347 -13.21 16.97 -4.51
CA ILE A 347 -13.60 18.13 -5.33
C ILE A 347 -14.69 18.97 -4.65
N THR A 348 -15.68 18.31 -4.04
CA THR A 348 -16.76 19.02 -3.33
C THR A 348 -16.21 19.83 -2.16
N MET A 349 -15.31 19.24 -1.38
CA MET A 349 -14.64 19.91 -0.25
C MET A 349 -13.79 21.10 -0.72
N TYR A 350 -13.15 21.00 -1.89
CA TYR A 350 -12.42 22.11 -2.49
C TYR A 350 -13.34 23.31 -2.77
N PHE A 351 -14.45 23.10 -3.48
CA PHE A 351 -15.40 24.18 -3.78
C PHE A 351 -16.10 24.71 -2.53
N LEU A 352 -16.46 23.84 -1.59
CA LEU A 352 -17.07 24.25 -0.32
C LEU A 352 -16.11 25.12 0.50
N SER A 353 -14.81 24.80 0.52
CA SER A 353 -13.81 25.60 1.23
C SER A 353 -13.71 27.01 0.65
N ILE A 354 -13.72 27.15 -0.69
CA ILE A 354 -13.77 28.46 -1.35
C ILE A 354 -15.03 29.22 -0.96
N LEU A 355 -16.20 28.56 -1.01
CA LEU A 355 -17.49 29.18 -0.69
C LEU A 355 -17.55 29.66 0.76
N VAL A 356 -17.13 28.84 1.72
CA VAL A 356 -17.14 29.15 3.15
C VAL A 356 -16.22 30.33 3.45
N LEU A 357 -14.96 30.28 2.98
CA LEU A 357 -14.00 31.37 3.21
C LEU A 357 -14.43 32.68 2.53
N SER A 358 -15.00 32.58 1.33
CA SER A 358 -15.57 33.74 0.61
C SER A 358 -16.74 34.35 1.37
N SER A 359 -17.60 33.53 1.95
CA SER A 359 -18.75 33.98 2.76
C SER A 359 -18.28 34.65 4.06
N ILE A 360 -17.32 34.04 4.76
CA ILE A 360 -16.70 34.62 5.96
C ILE A 360 -16.11 35.99 5.65
N TYR A 361 -15.32 36.10 4.57
CA TYR A 361 -14.75 37.37 4.13
C TYR A 361 -15.84 38.40 3.80
N PHE A 362 -16.91 38.00 3.11
CA PHE A 362 -18.03 38.87 2.79
C PHE A 362 -18.69 39.45 4.05
N PHE A 363 -18.98 38.62 5.05
CA PHE A 363 -19.60 39.08 6.30
C PHE A 363 -18.66 39.99 7.11
N ILE A 364 -17.37 39.66 7.21
CA ILE A 364 -16.37 40.52 7.88
C ILE A 364 -16.27 41.87 7.19
N SER A 365 -16.15 41.89 5.86
CA SER A 365 -16.01 43.13 5.08
C SER A 365 -17.27 43.99 5.05
N LYS A 366 -18.45 43.38 5.24
CA LYS A 366 -19.72 44.09 5.40
C LYS A 366 -19.81 44.77 6.77
N ASN A 367 -19.38 44.10 7.85
CA ASN A 367 -19.45 44.62 9.22
C ASN A 367 -18.33 45.63 9.55
N ALA A 368 -17.26 45.68 8.75
CA ALA A 368 -16.17 46.64 8.90
C ALA A 368 -16.40 47.98 8.16
N LYS A 369 -17.53 48.12 7.46
CA LYS A 369 -18.01 49.36 6.86
C LYS A 369 -19.18 49.90 7.66
#